data_AF-F9HQ32-F1
#
_entry.id   AF-F9HQ32-F1
#
_cell.length_a   1.000
_cell.length_b   1.000
_cell.length_c   1.000
_cell.angle_alpha   90.00
_cell.angle_beta   90.00
_cell.angle_gamma   90.00
#
_symmetry.space_group_name_H-M   'P 1'
#
loop_
_entity.id
_entity.type
_entity.pdbx_description
1 polymer ?
#
loop_
_entity_poly.entity_id
_entity_poly.type
_entity_poly.pdbx_seq_one_letter_code
_entity_poly.pdbx_strand_id
1 'polypeptide(L)'
;MVEQSFKERVRLKLMNCAVLYYELLVQKDYLIFSREFKYQKYYIVSAFEDNFLHLTGVHTNLQAKNFFEKCYQKTLEDGDFEINDKSQKGSVRRKMSVLENAIQIFSSEAIVVEENFNKNRISCSFASSDKVCTIGFTKTKLAKPQTILKGYQLHDEVKVDLILSRNKGETDFQTVVYNTLDMTLEECMELIKTK
;
A
#
# COMPACT_ATOMS: atom_id res chain seq x y z
N MET A 1 -8.24 13.05 32.47
CA MET A 1 -7.81 12.12 31.40
C MET A 1 -6.39 12.50 31.02
N VAL A 2 -5.43 11.59 31.14
CA VAL A 2 -4.04 11.86 30.71
C VAL A 2 -4.02 11.87 29.18
N GLU A 3 -3.53 12.96 28.59
CA GLU A 3 -3.41 13.07 27.13
C GLU A 3 -2.33 12.10 26.64
N GLN A 4 -2.70 11.17 25.75
CA GLN A 4 -1.76 10.20 25.18
C GLN A 4 -0.62 10.92 24.47
N SER A 5 0.62 10.45 24.62
CA SER A 5 1.76 11.07 23.95
C SER A 5 1.71 10.85 22.43
N PHE A 6 2.42 11.67 21.65
CA PHE A 6 2.52 11.43 20.19
C PHE A 6 3.10 10.04 19.87
N LYS A 7 4.12 9.60 20.63
CA LYS A 7 4.76 8.30 20.43
C LYS A 7 3.81 7.15 20.76
N GLU A 8 3.05 7.28 21.83
CA GLU A 8 2.01 6.32 22.22
C GLU A 8 0.92 6.20 21.16
N ARG A 9 0.42 7.33 20.62
CA ARG A 9 -0.55 7.32 19.51
C ARG A 9 -0.01 6.65 18.25
N VAL A 10 1.28 6.88 17.92
CA VAL A 10 1.96 6.20 16.81
C VAL A 10 2.00 4.69 17.07
N ARG A 11 2.46 4.26 18.24
CA ARG A 11 2.54 2.84 18.62
C ARG A 11 1.20 2.12 18.50
N LEU A 12 0.14 2.70 19.08
CA LEU A 12 -1.22 2.15 18.99
C LEU A 12 -1.71 2.07 17.54
N LYS A 13 -1.48 3.11 16.72
CA LYS A 13 -1.85 3.12 15.31
C LYS A 13 -1.09 2.04 14.51
N LEU A 14 0.21 1.86 14.77
CA LEU A 14 1.01 0.83 14.13
C LEU A 14 0.47 -0.57 14.40
N MET A 15 0.13 -0.88 15.65
CA MET A 15 -0.42 -2.18 16.02
C MET A 15 -1.77 -2.45 15.34
N ASN A 16 -2.66 -1.45 15.32
CA ASN A 16 -3.96 -1.59 14.64
C ASN A 16 -3.80 -1.74 13.12
N CYS A 17 -2.94 -0.94 12.50
CA CYS A 17 -2.71 -0.99 11.07
C CYS A 17 -1.94 -2.25 10.64
N ALA A 18 -1.14 -2.89 11.49
CA ALA A 18 -0.46 -4.13 11.14
C ALA A 18 -1.44 -5.29 10.92
N VAL A 19 -2.53 -5.36 11.69
CA VAL A 19 -3.61 -6.34 11.49
C VAL A 19 -4.27 -6.13 10.13
N LEU A 20 -4.70 -4.90 9.84
CA LEU A 20 -5.31 -4.56 8.54
C LEU A 20 -4.34 -4.81 7.38
N TYR A 21 -3.05 -4.47 7.54
CA TYR A 21 -2.02 -4.69 6.53
C TYR A 21 -1.87 -6.18 6.21
N TYR A 22 -1.92 -7.04 7.24
CA TYR A 22 -1.86 -8.48 7.06
C TYR A 22 -3.05 -8.99 6.23
N GLU A 23 -4.26 -8.66 6.66
CA GLU A 23 -5.51 -9.15 6.08
C GLU A 23 -5.73 -8.66 4.66
N LEU A 24 -5.39 -7.39 4.39
CA LEU A 24 -5.71 -6.74 3.12
C LEU A 24 -4.57 -6.79 2.11
N LEU A 25 -3.30 -6.76 2.54
CA LEU A 25 -2.17 -6.65 1.60
C LEU A 25 -1.18 -7.84 1.66
N VAL A 26 -1.00 -8.50 2.82
CA VAL A 26 -0.08 -9.65 2.91
C VAL A 26 -0.77 -10.93 2.43
N GLN A 27 -2.02 -11.13 2.83
CA GLN A 27 -2.83 -12.31 2.51
C GLN A 27 -3.41 -12.29 1.09
N LYS A 28 -3.23 -11.20 0.34
CA LYS A 28 -3.79 -11.04 -1.01
C LYS A 28 -2.76 -10.48 -1.97
N ASP A 29 -2.87 -10.89 -3.23
CA ASP A 29 -2.25 -10.18 -4.34
C ASP A 29 -3.35 -9.47 -5.15
N TYR A 30 -3.03 -8.31 -5.72
CA TYR A 30 -3.95 -7.53 -6.56
C TYR A 30 -3.38 -7.36 -7.96
N LEU A 31 -4.19 -7.61 -8.98
CA LEU A 31 -3.90 -7.26 -10.36
C LEU A 31 -4.60 -5.94 -10.67
N ILE A 32 -3.82 -4.93 -11.06
CA ILE A 32 -4.31 -3.61 -11.45
C ILE A 32 -4.16 -3.50 -12.96
N PHE A 33 -5.25 -3.19 -13.65
CA PHE A 33 -5.27 -3.09 -15.11
C PHE A 33 -5.97 -1.81 -15.57
N SER A 34 -5.41 -1.22 -16.62
CA SER A 34 -6.04 -0.17 -17.41
C SER A 34 -5.64 -0.36 -18.86
N ARG A 35 -6.58 -0.15 -19.78
CA ARG A 35 -6.30 -0.11 -21.22
C ARG A 35 -5.35 1.02 -21.58
N GLU A 36 -5.31 2.08 -20.77
CA GLU A 36 -4.45 3.26 -20.97
C GLU A 36 -3.01 3.08 -20.46
N PHE A 37 -2.68 1.98 -19.77
CA PHE A 37 -1.28 1.72 -19.39
C PHE A 37 -0.37 1.62 -20.61
N LYS A 38 0.78 2.31 -20.52
CA LYS A 38 1.78 2.49 -21.57
C LYS A 38 3.02 1.64 -21.34
N TYR A 39 3.36 1.32 -20.10
CA TYR A 39 4.63 0.65 -19.77
C TYR A 39 4.44 -0.83 -19.43
N GLN A 40 3.33 -1.18 -18.78
CA GLN A 40 2.98 -2.57 -18.51
C GLN A 40 1.55 -2.86 -18.94
N LYS A 41 1.29 -4.11 -19.28
CA LYS A 41 -0.08 -4.57 -19.55
C LYS A 41 -0.97 -4.42 -18.32
N TYR A 42 -0.44 -4.84 -17.18
CA TYR A 42 -1.02 -4.78 -15.85
C TYR A 42 0.10 -4.77 -14.81
N TYR A 43 -0.24 -4.44 -13.56
CA TYR A 43 0.66 -4.54 -12.42
C TYR A 43 0.12 -5.56 -11.42
N ILE A 44 0.98 -6.41 -10.87
CA ILE A 44 0.63 -7.25 -9.72
C ILE A 44 1.24 -6.63 -8.47
N VAL A 45 0.38 -6.23 -7.53
CA VAL A 45 0.77 -5.82 -6.20
C VAL A 45 0.81 -7.04 -5.29
N SER A 46 1.93 -7.18 -4.58
CA SER A 46 2.15 -8.29 -3.66
C SER A 46 2.94 -7.79 -2.46
N ALA A 47 2.29 -7.69 -1.29
CA ALA A 47 2.95 -7.20 -0.09
C ALA A 47 3.49 -8.35 0.77
N PHE A 48 4.50 -8.05 1.58
CA PHE A 48 5.09 -8.95 2.55
C PHE A 48 5.17 -8.25 3.91
N GLU A 49 5.23 -9.04 4.97
CA GLU A 49 5.29 -8.57 6.36
C GLU A 49 6.39 -7.52 6.58
N ASP A 50 7.57 -7.79 6.03
CA ASP A 50 8.75 -6.92 6.13
C ASP A 50 8.59 -5.57 5.41
N ASN A 51 7.65 -5.43 4.47
CA ASN A 51 7.44 -4.16 3.77
C ASN A 51 6.66 -3.15 4.62
N PHE A 52 5.98 -3.59 5.68
CA PHE A 52 5.18 -2.72 6.55
C PHE A 52 6.00 -1.57 7.13
N LEU A 53 7.24 -1.85 7.56
CA LEU A 53 8.13 -0.85 8.16
C LEU A 53 8.34 0.38 7.27
N HIS A 54 8.47 0.20 5.95
CA HIS A 54 8.67 1.29 4.98
C HIS A 54 7.49 2.27 4.92
N LEU A 55 6.30 1.82 5.29
CA LEU A 55 5.08 2.61 5.28
C LEU A 55 4.95 3.53 6.50
N THR A 56 5.71 3.25 7.57
CA THR A 56 5.56 3.90 8.88
C THR A 56 6.36 5.19 9.03
N GLY A 57 7.59 5.23 8.48
CA GLY A 57 8.56 6.30 8.70
C GLY A 57 9.23 6.31 10.07
N VAL A 58 8.95 5.36 10.96
CA VAL A 58 9.67 5.23 12.24
C VAL A 58 11.03 4.58 12.03
N HIS A 59 11.95 4.77 12.97
CA HIS A 59 13.23 4.09 12.98
C HIS A 59 13.22 2.96 14.03
N THR A 60 13.85 1.83 13.75
CA THR A 60 13.94 0.70 14.69
C THR A 60 15.21 -0.08 14.40
N ASN A 61 15.78 -0.68 15.46
CA ASN A 61 16.88 -1.64 15.35
C ASN A 61 16.37 -3.08 15.17
N LEU A 62 15.06 -3.31 15.26
CA LEU A 62 14.46 -4.60 14.97
C LEU A 62 14.57 -4.90 13.47
N GLN A 63 14.74 -6.18 13.14
CA GLN A 63 14.51 -6.62 11.77
C GLN A 63 13.07 -6.30 11.36
N ALA A 64 12.86 -5.90 10.11
CA ALA A 64 11.57 -5.42 9.64
C ALA A 64 10.43 -6.44 9.85
N LYS A 65 10.72 -7.75 9.69
CA LYS A 65 9.79 -8.83 9.99
C LYS A 65 9.42 -8.88 11.49
N ASN A 66 10.41 -8.86 12.39
CA ASN A 66 10.17 -8.85 13.83
C ASN A 66 9.41 -7.60 14.29
N PHE A 67 9.69 -6.44 13.69
CA PHE A 67 8.94 -5.22 13.94
C PHE A 67 7.46 -5.40 13.55
N PHE A 68 7.18 -5.98 12.38
CA PHE A 68 5.83 -6.30 11.96
C PHE A 68 5.15 -7.30 12.91
N GLU A 69 5.82 -8.40 13.27
CA GLU A 69 5.29 -9.42 14.18
C GLU A 69 4.89 -8.81 15.52
N LYS A 70 5.73 -7.96 16.11
CA LYS A 70 5.40 -7.22 17.33
C LYS A 70 4.20 -6.29 17.15
N CYS A 71 4.10 -5.60 16.02
CA CYS A 71 2.93 -4.76 15.74
C CYS A 71 1.66 -5.61 15.65
N TYR A 72 1.70 -6.69 14.88
CA TYR A 72 0.58 -7.59 14.62
C TYR A 72 0.08 -8.28 15.90
N GLN A 73 1.00 -8.76 16.73
CA GLN A 73 0.70 -9.39 18.02
C GLN A 73 0.32 -8.39 19.12
N LYS A 74 0.35 -7.08 18.82
CA LYS A 74 0.10 -5.97 19.75
C LYS A 74 1.06 -5.95 20.94
N THR A 75 2.31 -6.34 20.71
CA THR A 75 3.40 -6.40 21.70
C THR A 75 4.51 -5.38 21.42
N LEU A 76 4.30 -4.45 20.49
CA LEU A 76 5.24 -3.35 20.23
C LEU A 76 5.30 -2.43 21.47
N GLU A 77 6.51 -2.21 21.96
CA GLU A 77 6.82 -1.36 23.11
C GLU A 77 7.41 -0.02 22.66
N ASP A 78 7.38 0.99 23.55
CA ASP A 78 7.94 2.31 23.26
C ASP A 78 9.47 2.26 22.99
N GLY A 79 10.19 1.28 23.55
CA GLY A 79 11.63 1.09 23.32
C GLY A 79 11.97 0.43 21.99
N ASP A 80 11.00 -0.18 21.29
CA ASP A 80 11.24 -0.91 20.05
C ASP A 80 11.46 0.00 18.84
N PHE A 81 11.09 1.27 18.93
CA PHE A 81 11.23 2.22 17.83
C PHE A 81 11.47 3.65 18.31
N GLU A 82 12.02 4.46 17.42
CA GLU A 82 12.38 5.85 17.67
C GLU A 82 11.74 6.80 16.67
N ILE A 83 11.47 8.01 17.15
CA ILE A 83 11.07 9.17 16.37
C ILE A 83 12.00 10.29 16.81
N ASN A 84 13.03 10.53 16.02
CA ASN A 84 14.19 11.32 16.38
C ASN A 84 13.92 12.81 16.15
N ASP A 85 14.35 13.34 15.01
CA ASP A 85 14.33 14.77 14.75
C ASP A 85 12.93 15.31 14.34
N LYS A 86 12.81 16.63 14.28
CA LYS A 86 11.57 17.32 13.89
C LYS A 86 11.10 16.95 12.48
N SER A 87 12.04 16.69 11.55
CA SER A 87 11.72 16.30 10.17
C SER A 87 11.11 14.90 10.13
N GLN A 88 11.74 13.93 10.81
CA GLN A 88 11.20 12.57 10.95
C GLN A 88 9.84 12.60 11.64
N LYS A 89 9.69 13.34 12.74
CA LYS A 89 8.41 13.50 13.44
C LYS A 89 7.30 14.03 12.52
N GLY A 90 7.62 15.00 11.66
CA GLY A 90 6.70 15.51 10.64
C GLY A 90 6.34 14.46 9.58
N SER A 91 7.32 13.67 9.13
CA SER A 91 7.12 12.56 8.19
C SER A 91 6.22 11.46 8.77
N VAL A 92 6.54 10.98 9.97
CA VAL A 92 5.75 9.98 10.71
C VAL A 92 4.32 10.48 10.90
N ARG A 93 4.13 11.74 11.33
CA ARG A 93 2.79 12.31 11.50
C ARG A 93 1.97 12.26 10.22
N ARG A 94 2.55 12.64 9.07
CA ARG A 94 1.86 12.59 7.78
C ARG A 94 1.51 11.16 7.38
N LYS A 95 2.45 10.22 7.50
CA LYS A 95 2.21 8.80 7.21
C LYS A 95 1.13 8.20 8.11
N MET A 96 1.21 8.39 9.43
CA MET A 96 0.21 7.88 10.37
C MET A 96 -1.20 8.40 10.11
N SER A 97 -1.33 9.65 9.61
CA SER A 97 -2.65 10.23 9.31
C SER A 97 -3.36 9.57 8.13
N VAL A 98 -2.65 8.79 7.31
CA VAL A 98 -3.22 8.14 6.11
C VAL A 98 -2.83 6.67 5.97
N LEU A 99 -2.12 6.09 6.95
CA LEU A 99 -1.61 4.72 6.86
C LEU A 99 -2.74 3.71 6.63
N GLU A 100 -3.85 3.88 7.34
CA GLU A 100 -5.02 3.03 7.21
C GLU A 100 -5.72 3.16 5.86
N ASN A 101 -5.83 4.38 5.31
CA ASN A 101 -6.34 4.60 3.95
C ASN A 101 -5.45 3.93 2.91
N ALA A 102 -4.13 4.07 3.04
CA ALA A 102 -3.18 3.48 2.12
C ALA A 102 -3.17 1.94 2.15
N ILE A 103 -3.44 1.33 3.32
CA ILE A 103 -3.60 -0.12 3.43
C ILE A 103 -4.86 -0.60 2.69
N GLN A 104 -5.93 0.18 2.77
CA GLN A 104 -7.22 -0.09 2.13
C GLN A 104 -7.30 0.44 0.69
N ILE A 105 -6.18 0.84 0.08
CA ILE A 105 -6.21 1.53 -1.22
C ILE A 105 -6.92 0.74 -2.32
N PHE A 106 -6.78 -0.60 -2.31
CA PHE A 106 -7.43 -1.48 -3.29
C PHE A 106 -8.81 -1.97 -2.83
N SER A 107 -9.26 -1.57 -1.65
CA SER A 107 -10.65 -1.71 -1.21
C SER A 107 -11.52 -0.55 -1.67
N SER A 108 -10.91 0.54 -2.20
CA SER A 108 -11.64 1.62 -2.86
C SER A 108 -11.95 1.24 -4.29
N GLU A 109 -13.22 1.34 -4.66
CA GLU A 109 -13.67 1.15 -6.04
C GLU A 109 -13.07 2.24 -6.95
N ALA A 110 -13.00 3.50 -6.51
CA ALA A 110 -12.43 4.58 -7.32
C ALA A 110 -10.98 4.90 -6.93
N ILE A 111 -10.01 4.35 -7.67
CA ILE A 111 -8.61 4.80 -7.61
C ILE A 111 -8.09 5.22 -8.98
N VAL A 112 -7.05 6.05 -8.94
CA VAL A 112 -6.24 6.42 -10.09
C VAL A 112 -4.79 6.00 -9.83
N VAL A 113 -4.04 5.81 -10.91
CA VAL A 113 -2.64 5.41 -10.83
C VAL A 113 -1.75 6.24 -11.74
N GLU A 114 -0.45 6.24 -11.47
CA GLU A 114 0.56 6.81 -12.37
C GLU A 114 1.68 5.77 -12.54
N GLU A 115 1.97 5.38 -13.78
CA GLU A 115 3.12 4.53 -14.10
C GLU A 115 4.42 5.35 -14.08
N ASN A 116 5.54 4.72 -13.69
CA ASN A 116 6.83 5.36 -13.52
C ASN A 116 6.79 6.61 -12.63
N PHE A 117 6.00 6.55 -11.55
CA PHE A 117 5.86 7.64 -10.60
C PHE A 117 7.21 8.08 -10.03
N ASN A 118 7.52 9.38 -10.19
CA ASN A 118 8.71 10.01 -9.62
C ASN A 118 8.30 11.28 -8.87
N LYS A 119 8.75 11.41 -7.61
CA LYS A 119 8.53 12.61 -6.81
C LYS A 119 9.68 12.85 -5.85
N ASN A 120 10.38 13.97 -6.01
CA ASN A 120 11.59 14.28 -5.24
C ASN A 120 12.60 13.12 -5.32
N ARG A 121 12.87 12.44 -4.20
CA ARG A 121 13.77 11.28 -4.10
C ARG A 121 13.04 9.93 -4.19
N ILE A 122 11.73 9.94 -4.44
CA ILE A 122 10.89 8.74 -4.54
C ILE A 122 10.77 8.36 -6.01
N SER A 123 11.07 7.11 -6.31
CA SER A 123 10.92 6.52 -7.65
C SER A 123 10.26 5.15 -7.50
N CYS A 124 9.16 4.94 -8.21
CA CYS A 124 8.30 3.76 -8.13
C CYS A 124 8.00 3.21 -9.54
N SER A 125 7.59 1.93 -9.64
CA SER A 125 7.09 1.38 -10.92
C SER A 125 5.74 1.96 -11.28
N PHE A 126 4.90 2.12 -10.26
CA PHE A 126 3.66 2.86 -10.33
C PHE A 126 3.28 3.34 -8.92
N ALA A 127 2.37 4.30 -8.85
CA ALA A 127 1.73 4.74 -7.62
C ALA A 127 0.22 4.72 -7.78
N SER A 128 -0.51 4.45 -6.71
CA SER A 128 -1.98 4.51 -6.65
C SER A 128 -2.43 5.61 -5.71
N SER A 129 -3.57 6.22 -6.01
CA SER A 129 -4.19 7.24 -5.15
C SER A 129 -5.72 7.17 -5.17
N ASP A 130 -6.31 7.34 -4.00
CA ASP A 130 -7.74 7.56 -3.73
C ASP A 130 -8.05 9.07 -3.53
N LYS A 131 -7.13 9.94 -3.95
CA LYS A 131 -7.07 11.39 -3.67
C LYS A 131 -6.85 11.79 -2.20
N VAL A 132 -7.08 10.90 -1.23
CA VAL A 132 -6.77 11.11 0.20
C VAL A 132 -5.30 10.84 0.49
N CYS A 133 -4.73 9.83 -0.15
CA CYS A 133 -3.32 9.46 -0.04
C CYS A 133 -2.78 8.94 -1.36
N THR A 134 -1.45 8.83 -1.44
CA THR A 134 -0.76 8.19 -2.57
C THR A 134 0.19 7.14 -2.03
N ILE A 135 0.10 5.92 -2.53
CA ILE A 135 1.01 4.81 -2.20
C ILE A 135 1.86 4.49 -3.42
N GLY A 136 3.17 4.40 -3.22
CA GLY A 136 4.14 4.07 -4.28
C GLY A 136 4.60 2.63 -4.13
N PHE A 137 4.79 1.95 -5.27
CA PHE A 137 5.21 0.55 -5.32
C PHE A 137 6.55 0.33 -6.02
N THR A 138 7.27 -0.71 -5.62
CA THR A 138 8.64 -0.99 -6.09
C THR A 138 8.72 -1.31 -7.58
N LYS A 139 9.89 -1.01 -8.17
CA LYS A 139 10.27 -1.38 -9.54
C LYS A 139 10.69 -2.85 -9.68
N THR A 140 9.78 -3.74 -9.35
CA THR A 140 9.97 -5.20 -9.40
C THR A 140 8.81 -5.87 -10.12
N LYS A 141 9.00 -7.11 -10.58
CA LYS A 141 7.94 -7.88 -11.25
C LYS A 141 6.65 -7.96 -10.42
N LEU A 142 6.81 -8.15 -9.11
CA LEU A 142 5.75 -7.97 -8.13
C LEU A 142 5.96 -6.62 -7.46
N ALA A 143 5.04 -5.70 -7.64
CA ALA A 143 5.12 -4.35 -7.10
C ALA A 143 4.80 -4.38 -5.60
N LYS A 144 5.79 -4.11 -4.75
CA LYS A 144 5.65 -4.16 -3.29
C LYS A 144 5.39 -2.76 -2.75
N PRO A 145 4.61 -2.59 -1.67
CA PRO A 145 4.46 -1.29 -1.01
C PRO A 145 5.83 -0.72 -0.61
N GLN A 146 6.15 0.49 -1.08
CA GLN A 146 7.46 1.11 -0.85
C GLN A 146 7.34 2.38 0.00
N THR A 147 6.31 3.18 -0.22
CA THR A 147 6.09 4.42 0.55
C THR A 147 4.65 4.87 0.48
N ILE A 148 4.28 5.76 1.40
CA ILE A 148 3.00 6.44 1.47
C ILE A 148 3.25 7.94 1.59
N LEU A 149 2.48 8.71 0.85
CA LEU A 149 2.42 10.15 0.86
C LEU A 149 0.99 10.58 1.20
N LYS A 150 0.87 11.61 2.03
CA LYS A 150 -0.43 12.22 2.34
C LYS A 150 -0.93 13.04 1.15
N GLY A 151 -2.21 12.91 0.83
CA GLY A 151 -2.87 13.61 -0.27
C GLY A 151 -2.62 12.99 -1.64
N TYR A 152 -3.28 13.57 -2.63
CA TYR A 152 -3.07 13.30 -4.05
C TYR A 152 -1.72 13.84 -4.54
N GLN A 153 -0.85 12.96 -5.06
CA GLN A 153 0.51 13.32 -5.48
C GLN A 153 0.83 13.00 -6.94
N LEU A 154 -0.13 12.41 -7.68
CA LEU A 154 0.04 12.04 -9.08
C LEU A 154 -0.04 13.28 -9.99
N HIS A 155 0.65 13.23 -11.12
CA HIS A 155 0.67 14.25 -12.17
C HIS A 155 0.05 13.73 -13.46
N ASP A 156 0.48 12.54 -13.91
CA ASP A 156 0.02 11.90 -15.14
C ASP A 156 -0.91 10.72 -14.81
N GLU A 157 -2.10 11.03 -14.28
CA GLU A 157 -3.01 10.00 -13.81
C GLU A 157 -3.66 9.19 -14.92
N VAL A 158 -3.82 7.91 -14.65
CA VAL A 158 -4.53 6.93 -15.47
C VAL A 158 -5.64 6.34 -14.61
N LYS A 159 -6.84 6.24 -15.18
CA LYS A 159 -7.96 5.56 -14.53
C LYS A 159 -7.75 4.05 -14.58
N VAL A 160 -8.04 3.38 -13.47
CA VAL A 160 -8.05 1.92 -13.42
C VAL A 160 -9.35 1.42 -14.04
N ASP A 161 -9.27 0.44 -14.94
CA ASP A 161 -10.44 -0.23 -15.50
C ASP A 161 -10.84 -1.43 -14.62
N LEU A 162 -9.85 -2.21 -14.14
CA LEU A 162 -10.07 -3.45 -13.40
C LEU A 162 -9.11 -3.58 -12.21
N ILE A 163 -9.63 -4.07 -11.09
CA ILE A 163 -8.85 -4.61 -9.96
C ILE A 163 -9.35 -6.03 -9.70
N LEU A 164 -8.46 -7.00 -9.80
CA LEU A 164 -8.73 -8.39 -9.42
C LEU A 164 -7.89 -8.76 -8.20
N SER A 165 -8.37 -9.68 -7.37
CA SER A 165 -7.59 -10.24 -6.26
C SER A 165 -7.58 -11.77 -6.24
N ARG A 166 -6.53 -12.30 -5.60
CA ARG A 166 -6.38 -13.71 -5.23
C ARG A 166 -5.81 -13.80 -3.83
N ASN A 167 -5.98 -14.94 -3.16
CA ASN A 167 -5.26 -15.17 -1.92
C ASN A 167 -3.76 -15.39 -2.20
N LYS A 168 -2.93 -15.08 -1.21
CA LYS A 168 -1.49 -15.21 -1.31
C LYS A 168 -1.09 -16.65 -1.64
N GLY A 169 -0.29 -16.82 -2.69
CA GLY A 169 0.22 -18.13 -3.11
C GLY A 169 -0.69 -18.88 -4.08
N GLU A 170 -1.92 -18.40 -4.31
CA GLU A 170 -2.77 -18.92 -5.38
C GLU A 170 -2.27 -18.46 -6.76
N THR A 171 -2.52 -19.28 -7.77
CA THR A 171 -2.13 -18.97 -9.16
C THR A 171 -3.11 -18.00 -9.80
N ASP A 172 -4.41 -18.26 -9.65
CA ASP A 172 -5.44 -17.58 -10.43
C ASP A 172 -6.14 -16.47 -9.63
N PHE A 173 -6.45 -15.38 -10.32
CA PHE A 173 -7.30 -14.30 -9.81
C PHE A 173 -8.77 -14.73 -9.85
N GLN A 174 -9.41 -14.76 -8.68
CA GLN A 174 -10.73 -15.37 -8.49
C GLN A 174 -11.80 -14.34 -8.09
N THR A 175 -11.39 -13.12 -7.70
CA THR A 175 -12.31 -12.10 -7.21
C THR A 175 -12.15 -10.82 -8.01
N VAL A 176 -13.26 -10.28 -8.49
CA VAL A 176 -13.34 -8.94 -9.05
C VAL A 176 -13.55 -7.97 -7.90
N VAL A 177 -12.58 -7.09 -7.66
CA VAL A 177 -12.63 -6.06 -6.61
C VAL A 177 -13.21 -4.76 -7.17
N TYR A 178 -12.84 -4.42 -8.40
CA TYR A 178 -13.35 -3.25 -9.11
C TYR A 178 -13.39 -3.52 -10.60
N ASN A 179 -14.43 -3.02 -11.26
CA ASN A 179 -14.67 -3.25 -12.68
C ASN A 179 -15.55 -2.16 -13.28
N THR A 180 -14.96 -1.27 -14.08
CA THR A 180 -15.72 -0.24 -14.81
C THR A 180 -16.29 -0.72 -16.14
N LEU A 181 -15.94 -1.93 -16.55
CA LEU A 181 -16.25 -2.47 -17.87
C LEU A 181 -17.51 -3.34 -17.87
N ASP A 182 -18.09 -3.60 -16.70
CA ASP A 182 -19.25 -4.49 -16.51
C ASP A 182 -19.04 -5.91 -17.10
N MET A 183 -17.79 -6.36 -17.12
CA MET A 183 -17.38 -7.68 -17.65
C MET A 183 -17.41 -8.78 -16.59
N THR A 184 -17.61 -10.04 -16.99
CA THR A 184 -17.39 -11.19 -16.08
C THR A 184 -15.90 -11.38 -15.78
N LEU A 185 -15.58 -12.21 -14.78
CA LEU A 185 -14.18 -12.54 -14.47
C LEU A 185 -13.48 -13.18 -15.68
N GLU A 186 -14.14 -14.09 -16.40
CA GLU A 186 -13.61 -14.74 -17.60
C GLU A 186 -13.31 -13.72 -18.70
N GLU A 187 -14.23 -12.79 -18.96
CA GLU A 187 -14.06 -11.70 -19.93
C GLU A 187 -12.92 -10.76 -19.54
N CYS A 188 -12.82 -10.40 -18.26
CA CYS A 188 -11.72 -9.61 -17.73
C CYS A 188 -10.37 -10.29 -17.98
N MET A 189 -10.28 -11.59 -17.67
CA MET A 189 -9.06 -12.37 -17.85
C MET A 189 -8.67 -12.50 -19.33
N GLU A 190 -9.64 -12.60 -20.24
CA GLU A 190 -9.38 -12.63 -21.69
C GLU A 190 -8.93 -11.26 -22.24
N LEU A 191 -9.54 -10.17 -21.79
CA LEU A 191 -9.08 -8.80 -22.09
C LEU A 191 -7.62 -8.59 -21.64
N ILE A 192 -7.30 -9.05 -20.43
CA ILE A 192 -5.94 -9.01 -19.88
C ILE A 192 -4.98 -9.97 -20.60
N LYS A 193 -5.44 -10.91 -21.44
CA LYS A 193 -4.57 -11.74 -22.28
C LYS A 193 -4.34 -11.16 -23.68
N THR A 194 -5.24 -10.33 -24.17
CA THR A 194 -5.22 -9.83 -25.55
C THR A 194 -4.59 -8.45 -25.75
N LYS A 195 -4.43 -7.62 -24.70
CA LYS A 195 -3.66 -6.35 -24.77
C LYS A 195 -2.14 -6.53 -25.03
#